data_AF-A0A117M6N2-F1
#
_entry.id   AF-A0A117M6N2-F1
#
_cell.length_a   1.000
_cell.length_b   1.000
_cell.length_c   1.000
_cell.angle_alpha   90.00
_cell.angle_beta   90.00
_cell.angle_gamma   90.00
#
_symmetry.space_group_name_H-M   'P 1'
#
loop_
_entity.id
_entity.type
_entity.pdbx_description
1 polymer ?
#
loop_
_entity_poly.entity_id
_entity_poly.type
_entity_poly.pdbx_seq_one_letter_code
_entity_poly.pdbx_strand_id
1 'polypeptide(L)'
;YPFIIDIDGNDIRFSVNTKSNFRGTYWLLRTLSKVVYILEKSKNKTFFERENIDRRKMETFGIIVTNFAFKSGLISRILSQYEDEEDQLSVDISDYLEKNNLILSRFFLSLSNFEIEINGSEKVSNFSDIWVKNVQKYQLIEIKDIFNKDGWALLDSIIMDPFSSIFEVEGFLLSKKLEKKIDFKNLKQKTFLKTIFEIVEKI
;
A
#
# COMPACT_ATOMS: atom_id res chain seq x y z
N TYR A 1 5.70 4.51 -11.28
CA TYR A 1 5.39 4.06 -9.91
C TYR A 1 5.51 5.23 -8.94
N PRO A 2 4.62 5.36 -7.94
CA PRO A 2 4.86 6.28 -6.83
C PRO A 2 6.15 5.89 -6.11
N PHE A 3 6.96 6.87 -5.72
CA PHE A 3 8.21 6.66 -4.98
C PHE A 3 8.26 7.57 -3.76
N ILE A 4 9.09 7.21 -2.78
CA ILE A 4 9.42 8.05 -1.62
C ILE A 4 10.93 8.04 -1.47
N ILE A 5 11.51 9.23 -1.32
CA ILE A 5 12.94 9.45 -1.14
C ILE A 5 13.12 10.31 0.11
N ASP A 6 13.80 9.76 1.11
CA ASP A 6 14.30 10.51 2.27
C ASP A 6 15.70 11.06 1.90
N ILE A 7 15.82 12.39 1.79
CA ILE A 7 17.07 13.06 1.44
C ILE A 7 17.88 13.34 2.71
N ASP A 8 17.24 13.96 3.71
CA ASP A 8 17.92 14.41 4.92
C ASP A 8 17.03 14.39 6.18
N GLY A 9 15.96 13.59 6.19
CA GLY A 9 15.12 13.29 7.36
C GLY A 9 14.13 14.40 7.70
N ASN A 10 14.40 15.60 7.19
CA ASN A 10 13.49 16.73 7.19
C ASN A 10 12.98 17.06 5.77
N ASP A 11 13.72 16.66 4.73
CA ASP A 11 13.32 16.68 3.31
C ASP A 11 13.00 15.25 2.85
N ILE A 12 11.71 14.95 2.81
CA ILE A 12 11.17 13.72 2.22
C ILE A 12 10.36 14.09 0.99
N ARG A 13 10.79 13.59 -0.16
CA ARG A 13 10.12 13.81 -1.44
C ARG A 13 9.37 12.56 -1.84
N PHE A 14 8.20 12.75 -2.43
CA PHE A 14 7.39 11.63 -2.88
C PHE A 14 6.68 11.96 -4.18
N SER A 15 6.33 10.92 -4.92
CA SER A 15 5.46 11.02 -6.09
C SER A 15 4.21 10.17 -5.89
N VAL A 16 3.11 10.62 -6.49
CA VAL A 16 1.80 9.98 -6.42
C VAL A 16 1.17 9.93 -7.79
N ASN A 17 0.32 8.93 -8.00
CA ASN A 17 -0.54 8.89 -9.17
C ASN A 17 -1.75 9.80 -8.94
N THR A 18 -2.01 10.74 -9.84
CA THR A 18 -3.02 11.80 -9.68
C THR A 18 -4.41 11.43 -10.22
N LYS A 19 -4.70 10.13 -10.42
CA LYS A 19 -6.04 9.70 -10.86
C LYS A 19 -7.11 10.18 -9.86
N SER A 20 -8.03 11.03 -10.32
CA SER A 20 -9.16 11.55 -9.53
C SER A 20 -10.26 10.49 -9.35
N ASN A 21 -9.94 9.37 -8.69
CA ASN A 21 -10.89 8.33 -8.32
C ASN A 21 -10.45 7.63 -7.03
N PHE A 22 -11.29 6.76 -6.46
CA PHE A 22 -10.97 6.07 -5.21
C PHE A 22 -9.64 5.30 -5.23
N ARG A 23 -9.26 4.75 -6.40
CA ARG A 23 -7.97 4.06 -6.55
C ARG A 23 -6.81 5.04 -6.40
N GLY A 24 -6.87 6.19 -7.07
CA GLY A 24 -5.85 7.23 -6.92
C GLY A 24 -5.81 7.79 -5.50
N THR A 25 -6.97 8.06 -4.89
CA THR A 25 -7.06 8.52 -3.48
C THR A 25 -6.47 7.50 -2.51
N TYR A 26 -6.73 6.21 -2.72
CA TYR A 26 -6.14 5.14 -1.91
C TYR A 26 -4.62 5.14 -2.00
N TRP A 27 -4.06 5.20 -3.23
CA TRP A 27 -2.60 5.24 -3.42
C TRP A 27 -1.96 6.51 -2.88
N LEU A 28 -2.61 7.67 -3.04
CA LEU A 28 -2.17 8.93 -2.44
C LEU A 28 -2.08 8.81 -0.91
N LEU A 29 -3.14 8.33 -0.26
CA LEU A 29 -3.15 8.15 1.18
C LEU A 29 -2.13 7.10 1.66
N ARG A 30 -1.94 6.01 0.91
CA ARG A 30 -0.89 5.02 1.19
C ARG A 30 0.48 5.68 1.18
N THR A 31 0.81 6.43 0.13
CA THR A 31 2.10 7.12 0.02
C THR A 31 2.29 8.15 1.12
N LEU A 32 1.30 9.02 1.36
CA LEU A 32 1.38 10.04 2.42
C LEU A 32 1.55 9.43 3.80
N SER A 33 0.86 8.33 4.09
CA SER A 33 1.00 7.63 5.37
C SER A 33 2.41 7.08 5.56
N LYS A 34 3.03 6.52 4.50
CA LYS A 34 4.43 6.07 4.55
C LYS A 34 5.39 7.24 4.76
N VAL A 35 5.17 8.38 4.09
CA VAL A 35 5.96 9.61 4.31
C VAL A 35 5.90 10.06 5.77
N VAL A 36 4.69 10.11 6.36
CA VAL A 36 4.51 10.45 7.78
C VAL A 36 5.27 9.49 8.69
N TYR A 37 5.23 8.19 8.40
CA TYR A 37 5.98 7.19 9.15
C TYR A 37 7.49 7.45 9.10
N ILE A 38 8.04 7.74 7.91
CA ILE A 38 9.47 8.01 7.75
C ILE A 38 9.85 9.30 8.48
N LEU A 39 9.07 10.38 8.33
CA LEU A 39 9.30 11.63 9.06
C LEU A 39 9.38 11.41 10.57
N GLU A 40 8.46 10.63 11.14
CA GLU A 40 8.47 10.36 12.58
C GLU A 40 9.63 9.44 12.99
N LYS A 41 10.01 8.46 12.17
CA LYS A 41 11.13 7.54 12.43
C LYS A 41 12.51 8.23 12.32
N SER A 42 12.64 9.18 11.39
CA SER A 42 13.86 9.96 11.12
C SER A 42 13.95 11.23 11.98
N LYS A 43 12.89 11.57 12.72
CA LYS A 43 12.82 12.76 13.57
C LYS A 43 13.95 12.80 14.59
N ASN A 44 14.62 13.95 14.66
CA ASN A 44 15.75 14.20 15.56
C ASN A 44 16.93 13.22 15.39
N LYS A 45 17.03 12.51 14.25
CA LYS A 45 18.17 11.66 13.92
C LYS A 45 19.05 12.33 12.87
N THR A 46 20.34 12.38 13.13
CA THR A 46 21.33 12.74 12.11
C THR A 46 21.36 11.68 11.00
N PHE A 47 21.92 12.02 9.85
CA PHE A 47 22.01 11.11 8.70
C PHE A 47 22.61 9.74 9.07
N PHE A 48 23.62 9.71 9.93
CA PHE A 48 24.30 8.48 10.36
C PHE A 48 23.54 7.69 11.46
N GLU A 49 22.60 8.32 12.16
CA GLU A 49 21.78 7.69 13.20
C GLU A 49 20.49 7.08 12.65
N ARG A 50 20.21 7.28 11.35
CA ARG A 50 19.03 6.70 10.71
C ARG A 50 19.24 5.22 10.48
N GLU A 51 18.46 4.45 11.21
CA GLU A 51 18.30 3.02 10.97
C GLU A 51 17.67 2.79 9.60
N ASN A 52 18.03 1.67 8.98
CA ASN A 52 17.26 1.14 7.85
C ASN A 52 15.80 1.00 8.27
N ILE A 53 14.91 1.65 7.52
CA ILE A 53 13.46 1.58 7.75
C ILE A 53 13.02 0.13 7.57
N ASP A 54 12.40 -0.44 8.62
CA ASP A 54 11.70 -1.72 8.50
C ASP A 54 10.50 -1.51 7.56
N ARG A 55 10.67 -1.93 6.31
CA ARG A 55 9.65 -1.75 5.26
C ARG A 55 8.34 -2.42 5.63
N ARG A 56 8.36 -3.58 6.28
CA ARG A 56 7.15 -4.26 6.74
C ARG A 56 6.38 -3.41 7.76
N LYS A 57 7.07 -2.74 8.69
CA LYS A 57 6.44 -1.79 9.64
C LYS A 57 5.85 -0.59 8.90
N MET A 58 6.62 0.02 8.00
CA MET A 58 6.15 1.13 7.17
C MET A 58 4.90 0.75 6.35
N GLU A 59 4.90 -0.42 5.72
CA GLU A 59 3.76 -0.93 4.96
C GLU A 59 2.53 -1.12 5.84
N THR A 60 2.71 -1.77 7.00
CA THR A 60 1.67 -1.98 8.01
C THR A 60 1.04 -0.66 8.46
N PHE A 61 1.87 0.33 8.81
CA PHE A 61 1.43 1.66 9.20
C PHE A 61 0.59 2.30 8.10
N GLY A 62 1.11 2.29 6.87
CA GLY A 62 0.42 2.90 5.75
C GLY A 62 -0.94 2.26 5.46
N ILE A 63 -1.09 0.94 5.64
CA ILE A 63 -2.37 0.25 5.41
C ILE A 63 -3.39 0.65 6.47
N ILE A 64 -3.00 0.62 7.76
CA ILE A 64 -3.89 0.97 8.87
C ILE A 64 -4.40 2.40 8.74
N VAL A 65 -3.50 3.36 8.50
CA VAL A 65 -3.86 4.78 8.37
C VAL A 65 -4.77 5.01 7.17
N THR A 66 -4.45 4.41 6.01
CA THR A 66 -5.29 4.51 4.81
C THR A 66 -6.68 3.92 5.04
N ASN A 67 -6.76 2.70 5.57
CA ASN A 67 -8.02 2.03 5.85
C ASN A 67 -8.88 2.85 6.81
N PHE A 68 -8.28 3.44 7.85
CA PHE A 68 -8.98 4.31 8.78
C PHE A 68 -9.54 5.56 8.10
N ALA A 69 -8.78 6.21 7.21
CA ALA A 69 -9.26 7.39 6.49
C ALA A 69 -10.51 7.07 5.64
N PHE A 70 -10.53 5.91 4.98
CA PHE A 70 -11.69 5.45 4.22
C PHE A 70 -12.88 5.07 5.13
N LYS A 71 -12.63 4.32 6.22
CA LYS A 71 -13.68 3.84 7.15
C LYS A 71 -14.27 4.93 8.06
N SER A 72 -13.51 5.99 8.35
CA SER A 72 -13.93 7.08 9.26
C SER A 72 -14.82 8.14 8.60
N GLY A 73 -15.18 7.95 7.33
CA GLY A 73 -15.92 8.92 6.53
C GLY A 73 -15.14 10.22 6.29
N LEU A 74 -13.82 10.23 6.51
CA LEU A 74 -12.97 11.38 6.18
C LEU A 74 -12.96 11.62 4.67
N ILE A 75 -12.82 10.55 3.88
CA ILE A 75 -12.85 10.64 2.42
C ILE A 75 -14.22 11.10 1.91
N SER A 76 -15.31 10.56 2.44
CA SER A 76 -16.67 11.03 2.11
C SER A 76 -16.83 12.52 2.36
N ARG A 77 -16.34 13.02 3.51
CA ARG A 77 -16.42 14.44 3.88
C ARG A 77 -15.57 15.34 3.00
N ILE A 78 -14.41 14.87 2.54
CA ILE A 78 -13.58 15.62 1.59
C ILE A 78 -14.29 15.67 0.24
N LEU A 79 -14.79 14.55 -0.28
CA LEU A 79 -15.46 14.51 -1.58
C LEU A 79 -16.73 15.37 -1.61
N SER A 80 -17.53 15.36 -0.54
CA SER A 80 -18.73 16.21 -0.44
C SER A 80 -18.45 17.73 -0.42
N GLN A 81 -17.19 18.14 -0.28
CA GLN A 81 -16.79 19.56 -0.40
C GLN A 81 -16.51 19.99 -1.85
N TYR A 82 -16.38 19.03 -2.76
CA TYR A 82 -16.01 19.26 -4.16
C TYR A 82 -17.01 18.67 -5.17
N GLU A 83 -17.95 17.83 -4.73
CA GLU A 83 -19.06 17.33 -5.56
C GLU A 83 -20.24 18.31 -5.48
N ASP A 84 -20.73 18.76 -6.63
CA ASP A 84 -22.02 19.46 -6.75
C ASP A 84 -23.16 18.47 -6.43
N GLU A 85 -24.34 18.96 -6.00
CA GLU A 85 -25.47 18.15 -5.50
C GLU A 85 -25.96 17.03 -6.46
N GLU A 86 -25.55 17.04 -7.73
CA GLU A 86 -25.89 16.02 -8.75
C GLU A 86 -24.91 14.84 -8.83
N ASP A 87 -23.70 14.94 -8.27
CA ASP A 87 -22.68 13.88 -8.29
C ASP A 87 -22.72 13.00 -7.02
N GLN A 88 -23.92 12.51 -6.65
CA GLN A 88 -24.02 11.56 -5.54
C GLN A 88 -23.18 10.31 -5.82
N LEU A 89 -22.18 10.07 -4.96
CA LEU A 89 -21.35 8.86 -4.96
C LEU A 89 -22.21 7.59 -5.06
N SER A 90 -22.24 6.98 -6.24
CA SER A 90 -22.93 5.71 -6.50
C SER A 90 -22.24 4.50 -5.85
N VAL A 91 -21.07 4.69 -5.24
CA VAL A 91 -20.21 3.63 -4.71
C VAL A 91 -20.07 3.80 -3.21
N ASP A 92 -20.45 2.75 -2.46
CA ASP A 92 -20.13 2.65 -1.03
C ASP A 92 -18.61 2.54 -0.85
N ILE A 93 -18.02 3.53 -0.18
CA ILE A 93 -16.59 3.64 0.09
C ILE A 93 -16.07 2.47 0.92
N SER A 94 -16.90 1.93 1.81
CA SER A 94 -16.54 0.77 2.65
C SER A 94 -16.42 -0.48 1.80
N ASP A 95 -17.42 -0.75 0.96
CA ASP A 95 -17.41 -1.88 0.02
C ASP A 95 -16.26 -1.78 -0.97
N TYR A 96 -15.98 -0.56 -1.46
CA TYR A 96 -14.83 -0.29 -2.31
C TYR A 96 -13.53 -0.67 -1.60
N LEU A 97 -13.32 -0.21 -0.37
CA LEU A 97 -12.11 -0.46 0.39
C LEU A 97 -11.88 -1.96 0.62
N GLU A 98 -12.93 -2.70 1.00
CA GLU A 98 -12.84 -4.14 1.24
C GLU A 98 -12.48 -4.92 -0.03
N LYS A 99 -13.16 -4.62 -1.14
CA LYS A 99 -12.86 -5.22 -2.45
C LYS A 99 -11.45 -4.87 -2.91
N ASN A 100 -11.04 -3.61 -2.76
CA ASN A 100 -9.70 -3.15 -3.13
C ASN A 100 -8.61 -3.86 -2.31
N ASN A 101 -8.76 -3.96 -0.99
CA ASN A 101 -7.82 -4.66 -0.13
C ASN A 101 -7.71 -6.15 -0.46
N LEU A 102 -8.82 -6.81 -0.82
CA LEU A 102 -8.81 -8.21 -1.28
C LEU A 102 -8.04 -8.37 -2.58
N ILE A 103 -8.31 -7.53 -3.58
CA ILE A 103 -7.65 -7.54 -4.90
C ILE A 103 -6.14 -7.30 -4.73
N LEU A 104 -5.76 -6.26 -3.96
CA LEU A 104 -4.36 -5.93 -3.70
C LEU A 104 -3.63 -7.04 -2.96
N SER A 105 -4.25 -7.64 -1.93
CA SER A 105 -3.63 -8.75 -1.19
C SER A 105 -3.33 -9.93 -2.12
N ARG A 106 -4.30 -10.31 -2.97
CA ARG A 106 -4.09 -11.37 -3.98
C ARG A 106 -3.02 -10.99 -5.00
N PHE A 107 -2.91 -9.70 -5.32
CA PHE A 107 -2.00 -9.22 -6.36
C PHE A 107 -0.57 -9.32 -5.86
N PHE A 108 -0.30 -8.80 -4.67
CA PHE A 108 1.01 -8.90 -4.05
C PHE A 108 1.41 -10.34 -3.73
N LEU A 109 0.46 -11.23 -3.41
CA LEU A 109 0.74 -12.67 -3.30
C LEU A 109 1.16 -13.30 -4.64
N SER A 110 0.56 -12.85 -5.76
CA SER A 110 0.97 -13.31 -7.10
C SER A 110 2.39 -12.83 -7.41
N LEU A 111 2.65 -11.54 -7.14
CA LEU A 111 3.93 -10.90 -7.41
C LEU A 111 5.05 -11.47 -6.53
N SER A 112 4.79 -11.74 -5.25
CA SER A 112 5.80 -12.27 -4.33
C SER A 112 6.24 -13.68 -4.70
N ASN A 113 5.30 -14.54 -5.11
CA ASN A 113 5.66 -15.88 -5.56
C ASN A 113 6.37 -15.85 -6.92
N PHE A 114 5.97 -14.94 -7.81
CA PHE A 114 6.68 -14.69 -9.06
C PHE A 114 8.14 -14.28 -8.80
N GLU A 115 8.37 -13.30 -7.92
CA GLU A 115 9.69 -12.82 -7.53
C GLU A 115 10.56 -13.93 -6.92
N ILE A 116 9.99 -14.80 -6.08
CA ILE A 116 10.69 -15.96 -5.50
C ILE A 116 11.09 -16.97 -6.59
N GLU A 117 10.17 -17.32 -7.49
CA GLU A 117 10.43 -18.31 -8.56
C GLU A 117 11.52 -17.83 -9.53
N ILE A 118 11.51 -16.55 -9.94
CA ILE A 118 12.50 -16.04 -10.89
C ILE A 118 13.89 -15.90 -10.26
N ASN A 119 13.97 -15.55 -8.97
CA ASN A 119 15.26 -15.38 -8.29
C ASN A 119 15.82 -16.71 -7.75
N GLY A 120 14.97 -17.73 -7.56
CA GLY A 120 15.38 -19.05 -7.09
C GLY A 120 15.86 -20.00 -8.20
N SER A 121 15.79 -19.60 -9.47
CA SER A 121 16.16 -20.44 -10.61
C SER A 121 17.45 -19.97 -11.28
N GLU A 122 18.37 -20.89 -11.58
CA GLU A 122 19.65 -20.58 -12.25
C GLU A 122 19.46 -20.12 -13.71
N LYS A 123 18.31 -20.46 -14.34
CA LYS A 123 17.91 -20.01 -15.67
C LYS A 123 16.39 -19.82 -15.73
N VAL A 124 15.94 -18.57 -15.81
CA VAL A 124 14.55 -18.25 -16.17
C VAL A 124 14.46 -18.18 -17.70
N SER A 125 13.87 -19.18 -18.33
CA SER A 125 13.66 -19.19 -19.78
C SER A 125 12.33 -18.56 -20.21
N ASN A 126 11.34 -18.46 -19.31
CA ASN A 126 10.02 -17.91 -19.64
C ASN A 126 9.35 -17.18 -18.46
N PHE A 127 9.55 -15.85 -18.38
CA PHE A 127 8.91 -14.99 -17.37
C PHE A 127 7.38 -14.93 -17.52
N SER A 128 6.87 -14.98 -18.76
CA SER A 128 5.43 -14.85 -19.01
C SER A 128 4.65 -16.02 -18.41
N ASP A 129 5.13 -17.25 -18.61
CA ASP A 129 4.44 -18.44 -18.10
C ASP A 129 4.44 -18.48 -16.56
N ILE A 130 5.54 -18.08 -15.94
CA ILE A 130 5.67 -18.00 -14.49
C ILE A 130 4.70 -16.93 -13.94
N TRP A 131 4.60 -15.76 -14.59
CA TRP A 131 3.64 -14.73 -14.19
C TRP A 131 2.19 -15.21 -14.31
N VAL A 132 1.81 -15.78 -15.46
CA VAL A 132 0.46 -16.30 -15.71
C VAL A 132 0.09 -17.37 -14.68
N LYS A 133 0.99 -18.32 -14.41
CA LYS A 133 0.80 -19.35 -13.38
C LYS A 133 0.48 -18.73 -12.02
N ASN A 134 1.24 -17.71 -11.61
CA ASN A 134 1.05 -17.07 -10.30
C ASN A 134 -0.23 -16.23 -10.25
N VAL A 135 -0.58 -15.49 -11.30
CA VAL A 135 -1.83 -14.74 -11.39
C VAL A 135 -3.04 -15.68 -11.35
N GLN A 136 -3.03 -16.76 -12.13
CA GLN A 136 -4.12 -17.76 -12.09
C GLN A 136 -4.31 -18.37 -10.71
N LYS A 137 -3.20 -18.63 -10.00
CA LYS A 137 -3.23 -19.21 -8.65
C LYS A 137 -3.91 -18.31 -7.62
N TYR A 138 -3.78 -16.98 -7.72
CA TYR A 138 -4.21 -16.07 -6.65
C TYR A 138 -5.28 -15.03 -7.05
N GLN A 139 -5.28 -14.53 -8.29
CA GLN A 139 -6.24 -13.50 -8.74
C GLN A 139 -7.59 -14.07 -9.18
N LEU A 140 -7.66 -15.35 -9.56
CA LEU A 140 -8.87 -16.01 -10.08
C LEU A 140 -9.48 -15.29 -11.30
N ILE A 141 -8.64 -14.68 -12.14
CA ILE A 141 -9.04 -14.03 -13.39
C ILE A 141 -8.73 -14.92 -14.60
N GLU A 142 -9.50 -14.77 -15.68
CA GLU A 142 -9.26 -15.51 -16.91
C GLU A 142 -7.99 -15.02 -17.61
N ILE A 143 -7.29 -15.95 -18.27
CA ILE A 143 -6.01 -15.69 -18.95
C ILE A 143 -6.12 -14.53 -19.96
N LYS A 144 -7.23 -14.45 -20.69
CA LYS A 144 -7.49 -13.42 -21.69
C LYS A 144 -7.52 -11.99 -21.11
N ASP A 145 -7.81 -11.87 -19.82
CA ASP A 145 -7.87 -10.59 -19.11
C ASP A 145 -6.50 -10.19 -18.52
N ILE A 146 -5.59 -11.15 -18.34
CA ILE A 146 -4.22 -10.94 -17.84
C ILE A 146 -3.36 -10.22 -18.89
N PHE A 147 -3.55 -10.56 -20.18
CA PHE A 147 -2.71 -10.06 -21.27
C PHE A 147 -3.16 -8.71 -21.85
N ASN A 148 -4.38 -8.26 -21.55
CA ASN A 148 -5.01 -7.13 -22.27
C ASN A 148 -4.78 -5.74 -21.65
N LYS A 149 -4.32 -5.62 -20.41
CA LYS A 149 -3.91 -4.32 -19.82
C LYS A 149 -2.80 -4.52 -18.78
N ASP A 150 -1.72 -3.75 -18.91
CA ASP A 150 -0.70 -3.50 -17.88
C ASP A 150 0.22 -4.65 -17.43
N GLY A 151 0.10 -5.87 -17.98
CA GLY A 151 0.91 -7.03 -17.57
C GLY A 151 2.44 -6.83 -17.61
N TRP A 152 2.94 -6.00 -18.53
CA TRP A 152 4.37 -5.72 -18.71
C TRP A 152 4.87 -4.50 -17.92
N ALA A 153 4.03 -3.48 -17.69
CA ALA A 153 4.39 -2.29 -16.90
C ALA A 153 4.61 -2.60 -15.40
N LEU A 154 4.18 -3.79 -14.96
CA LEU A 154 4.39 -4.32 -13.61
C LEU A 154 5.78 -4.94 -13.39
N LEU A 155 6.55 -5.16 -14.47
CA LEU A 155 7.94 -5.65 -14.37
C LEU A 155 8.94 -4.56 -13.98
N ASP A 156 8.61 -3.28 -14.18
CA ASP A 156 9.48 -2.16 -13.78
C ASP A 156 9.74 -2.13 -12.26
N SER A 157 8.77 -2.55 -11.44
CA SER A 157 8.98 -2.66 -9.98
C SER A 157 9.96 -3.77 -9.60
N ILE A 158 10.07 -4.82 -10.43
CA ILE A 158 10.96 -5.96 -10.18
C ILE A 158 12.41 -5.57 -10.49
N ILE A 159 12.60 -4.70 -11.50
CA ILE A 159 13.93 -4.17 -11.85
C ILE A 159 14.42 -3.18 -10.79
N MET A 160 13.52 -2.33 -10.27
CA MET A 160 13.90 -1.24 -9.37
C MET A 160 13.97 -1.64 -7.90
N ASP A 161 13.14 -2.57 -7.44
CA ASP A 161 13.07 -2.97 -6.03
C ASP A 161 12.62 -4.44 -5.88
N PRO A 162 13.49 -5.41 -6.20
CA PRO A 162 13.14 -6.82 -6.14
C PRO A 162 12.77 -7.23 -4.71
N PHE A 163 11.80 -8.12 -4.59
CA PHE A 163 11.23 -8.59 -3.31
C PHE A 163 10.44 -7.53 -2.53
N SER A 164 10.18 -6.35 -3.08
CA SER A 164 9.36 -5.33 -2.41
C SER A 164 7.94 -5.83 -2.10
N SER A 165 7.42 -6.74 -2.93
CA SER A 165 6.05 -7.26 -2.79
C SER A 165 5.83 -8.08 -1.52
N ILE A 166 6.87 -8.71 -0.95
CA ILE A 166 6.73 -9.49 0.29
C ILE A 166 6.36 -8.59 1.46
N PHE A 167 6.91 -7.37 1.52
CA PHE A 167 6.63 -6.42 2.59
C PHE A 167 5.19 -5.89 2.52
N GLU A 168 4.62 -5.76 1.31
CA GLU A 168 3.20 -5.44 1.13
C GLU A 168 2.32 -6.59 1.66
N VAL A 169 2.64 -7.86 1.35
CA VAL A 169 1.93 -9.03 1.89
C VAL A 169 1.98 -9.08 3.42
N GLU A 170 3.18 -8.92 3.99
CA GLU A 170 3.35 -8.89 5.45
C GLU A 170 2.59 -7.70 6.08
N GLY A 171 2.60 -6.54 5.42
CA GLY A 171 1.84 -5.36 5.82
C GLY A 171 0.34 -5.62 5.89
N PHE A 172 -0.24 -6.29 4.88
CA PHE A 172 -1.66 -6.67 4.88
C PHE A 172 -1.99 -7.66 6.01
N LEU A 173 -1.11 -8.61 6.30
CA LEU A 173 -1.31 -9.57 7.38
C LEU A 173 -1.26 -8.90 8.75
N LEU A 174 -0.23 -8.09 8.99
CA LEU A 174 0.00 -7.40 10.25
C LEU A 174 -1.06 -6.33 10.51
N SER A 175 -1.44 -5.57 9.50
CA SER A 175 -2.51 -4.55 9.64
C SER A 175 -3.80 -5.18 10.13
N LYS A 176 -4.26 -6.31 9.55
CA LYS A 176 -5.44 -7.03 10.05
C LYS A 176 -5.29 -7.49 11.50
N LYS A 177 -4.10 -7.93 11.91
CA LYS A 177 -3.84 -8.36 13.29
C LYS A 177 -3.87 -7.19 14.27
N LEU A 178 -3.33 -6.04 13.87
CA LEU A 178 -3.26 -4.82 14.68
C LEU A 178 -4.59 -4.05 14.71
N GLU A 179 -5.36 -4.03 13.62
CA GLU A 179 -6.69 -3.39 13.56
C GLU A 179 -7.62 -3.93 14.67
N LYS A 180 -7.53 -5.23 14.99
CA LYS A 180 -8.29 -5.84 16.10
C LYS A 180 -7.95 -5.30 17.49
N LYS A 181 -6.77 -4.68 17.63
CA LYS A 181 -6.26 -4.12 18.90
C LYS A 181 -6.48 -2.61 19.00
N ILE A 182 -6.91 -1.97 17.92
CA ILE A 182 -7.08 -0.52 17.87
C ILE A 182 -8.56 -0.21 18.12
N ASP A 183 -8.83 0.54 19.19
CA ASP A 183 -10.17 1.08 19.43
C ASP A 183 -10.38 2.35 18.59
N PHE A 184 -10.76 2.13 17.33
CA PHE A 184 -11.01 3.23 16.39
C PHE A 184 -12.16 4.16 16.81
N LYS A 185 -13.08 3.71 17.66
CA LYS A 185 -14.22 4.54 18.11
C LYS A 185 -13.79 5.58 19.12
N ASN A 186 -12.83 5.22 19.99
CA ASN A 186 -12.35 6.10 21.06
C ASN A 186 -11.01 6.79 20.75
N LEU A 187 -10.38 6.47 19.61
CA LEU A 187 -9.13 7.11 19.20
C LEU A 187 -9.37 8.58 18.80
N LYS A 188 -8.80 9.51 19.57
CA LYS A 188 -8.84 10.93 19.22
C LYS A 188 -8.04 11.21 17.96
N GLN A 189 -8.61 12.00 17.04
CA GLN A 189 -7.98 12.37 15.77
C GLN A 189 -6.58 12.96 15.96
N LYS A 190 -6.37 13.80 16.99
CA LYS A 190 -5.07 14.44 17.28
C LYS A 190 -3.96 13.47 17.68
N THR A 191 -4.29 12.31 18.23
CA THR A 191 -3.30 11.32 18.68
C THR A 191 -3.24 10.10 17.77
N PHE A 192 -4.14 10.00 16.78
CA PHE A 192 -4.29 8.81 15.94
C PHE A 192 -2.98 8.34 15.32
N LEU A 193 -2.30 9.20 14.54
CA LEU A 193 -1.07 8.84 13.84
C LEU A 193 0.04 8.40 14.80
N LYS A 194 0.20 9.12 15.92
CA LYS A 194 1.17 8.80 16.97
C LYS A 194 0.87 7.44 17.61
N THR A 195 -0.39 7.18 17.95
CA THR A 195 -0.79 5.89 18.54
C THR A 195 -0.58 4.73 17.58
N ILE A 196 -0.95 4.88 16.30
CA ILE A 196 -0.69 3.83 15.30
C ILE A 196 0.81 3.60 15.14
N PHE A 197 1.63 4.67 15.09
CA PHE A 197 3.08 4.57 14.99
C PHE A 197 3.67 3.77 16.16
N GLU A 198 3.32 4.11 17.39
CA GLU A 198 3.80 3.43 18.60
C GLU A 198 3.38 1.95 18.66
N ILE A 199 2.19 1.61 18.15
CA ILE A 199 1.71 0.22 18.08
C ILE A 199 2.53 -0.56 17.04
N VAL A 200 2.76 0.02 15.87
CA VAL A 200 3.51 -0.61 14.77
C VAL A 200 4.98 -0.77 15.15
N GLU A 201 5.58 0.18 15.84
CA GLU A 201 7.00 0.08 16.23
C GLU A 201 7.29 -1.06 17.20
N LYS A 202 6.28 -1.52 17.95
CA LYS A 202 6.41 -2.59 18.96
C LYS A 202 6.31 -4.01 18.41
N ILE A 203 6.04 -4.19 17.11
CA ILE A 203 6.04 -5.52 16.47
C ILE A 203 7.46 -5.98 16.14
#